data_AF-A0A7S1M9Q3-F1
#
_entry.id   AF-A0A7S1M9Q3-F1
#
_cell.length_a   1.000
_cell.length_b   1.000
_cell.length_c   1.000
_cell.angle_alpha   90.00
_cell.angle_beta   90.00
_cell.angle_gamma   90.00
#
_symmetry.space_group_name_H-M   'P 1'
#
loop_
_entity.id
_entity.type
_entity.pdbx_description
1 polymer ?
#
loop_
_entity_poly.entity_id
_entity_poly.type
_entity_poly.pdbx_seq_one_letter_code
_entity_poly.pdbx_strand_id
1 'polypeptide(L)'
;GPRPPGRPPYVVDCDSSPYRSKYLKGVSPCLTCSRAGGHWVTSRMRRMNKAEMLRLQGMNPATFKMAVSERQLGKQIGNAMSANVLERLFARLLPAAGLVPHGSLRDRWA
;
A
#
# COMPACT_ATOMS: atom_id res chain seq x y z
N GLY A 1 25.90 5.54 10.91
CA GLY A 1 25.68 7.00 11.04
C GLY A 1 24.27 7.35 10.61
N PRO A 2 23.60 8.33 11.24
CA PRO A 2 22.29 8.81 10.80
C PRO A 2 22.44 9.52 9.44
N ARG A 3 21.47 9.31 8.56
CA ARG A 3 21.49 9.82 7.17
C ARG A 3 21.04 11.28 7.09
N PRO A 4 21.54 12.05 6.10
CA PRO A 4 21.12 13.42 5.89
C PRO A 4 19.63 13.48 5.52
N PRO A 5 18.85 14.39 6.13
CA PRO A 5 17.45 14.60 5.80
C PRO A 5 17.31 15.15 4.36
N GLY A 6 16.36 14.64 3.58
CA GLY A 6 15.86 15.33 2.39
C GLY A 6 15.91 14.59 1.05
N ARG A 7 16.59 13.44 0.90
CA ARG A 7 16.50 12.67 -0.36
C ARG A 7 15.42 11.59 -0.27
N PRO A 8 14.42 11.59 -1.18
CA PRO A 8 13.38 10.56 -1.17
C PRO A 8 13.99 9.19 -1.47
N PRO A 9 13.53 8.12 -0.79
CA PRO A 9 14.07 6.78 -0.99
C PRO A 9 13.82 6.26 -2.38
N TYR A 10 14.72 5.41 -2.86
CA TYR A 10 14.38 4.45 -3.91
C TYR A 10 13.75 3.20 -3.27
N VAL A 11 12.63 2.77 -3.84
CA VAL A 11 11.95 1.51 -3.54
C VAL A 11 12.21 0.55 -4.70
N VAL A 12 12.77 -0.61 -4.41
CA VAL A 12 13.29 -1.56 -5.42
C VAL A 12 12.56 -2.89 -5.32
N ASP A 13 12.08 -3.38 -6.46
CA ASP A 13 11.60 -4.75 -6.60
C ASP A 13 12.77 -5.72 -6.84
N CYS A 14 13.25 -6.31 -5.74
CA CYS A 14 14.35 -7.27 -5.74
C CYS A 14 13.95 -8.70 -6.13
N ASP A 15 12.65 -9.01 -6.19
CA ASP A 15 12.15 -10.38 -6.46
C ASP A 15 11.70 -10.56 -7.92
N SER A 16 12.06 -9.60 -8.77
CA SER A 16 11.90 -9.65 -10.23
C SER A 16 13.20 -10.02 -10.91
N SER A 17 13.10 -10.63 -12.10
CA SER A 17 14.26 -10.79 -12.97
C SER A 17 14.87 -9.42 -13.32
N PRO A 18 16.19 -9.32 -13.62
CA PRO A 18 16.85 -8.03 -13.85
C PRO A 18 16.15 -7.15 -14.89
N TYR A 19 15.62 -7.74 -15.96
CA TYR A 19 14.86 -7.03 -17.00
C TYR A 19 13.49 -6.51 -16.54
N ARG A 20 12.86 -7.17 -15.56
CA ARG A 20 11.52 -6.79 -15.04
C ARG A 20 11.59 -6.00 -13.74
N SER A 21 12.76 -5.95 -13.10
CA SER A 21 12.95 -5.21 -11.85
C SER A 21 12.65 -3.74 -12.08
N LYS A 22 11.83 -3.18 -11.19
CA LYS A 22 11.51 -1.76 -11.16
C LYS A 22 12.12 -1.17 -9.90
N TYR A 23 12.68 0.02 -10.04
CA TYR A 23 13.03 0.87 -8.92
C TYR A 23 12.39 2.24 -9.16
N LEU A 24 11.72 2.76 -8.14
CA LEU A 24 11.02 4.04 -8.22
C LEU A 24 11.49 4.94 -7.09
N LYS A 25 11.59 6.23 -7.39
CA LYS A 25 12.01 7.27 -6.43
C LYS A 25 10.78 7.85 -5.74
N GLY A 26 10.75 7.82 -4.41
CA GLY A 26 9.71 8.43 -3.59
C GLY A 26 8.36 7.68 -3.57
N VAL A 27 8.17 6.68 -4.42
CA VAL A 27 6.94 5.88 -4.51
C VAL A 27 7.27 4.40 -4.55
N SER A 28 6.35 3.56 -4.09
CA SER A 28 6.47 2.10 -4.21
C SER A 28 5.97 1.64 -5.58
N PRO A 29 6.67 0.69 -6.23
CA PRO A 29 6.04 -0.13 -7.26
C PRO A 29 4.78 -0.82 -6.72
N CYS A 30 3.92 -1.28 -7.62
CA CYS A 30 2.70 -2.00 -7.26
C CYS A 30 3.04 -3.20 -6.37
N LEU A 31 2.39 -3.29 -5.20
CA LEU A 31 2.49 -4.46 -4.33
C LEU A 31 1.62 -5.56 -4.94
N THR A 32 2.25 -6.62 -5.44
CA THR A 32 1.54 -7.80 -5.96
C THR A 32 1.60 -8.95 -4.97
N CYS A 33 0.75 -9.98 -5.11
CA CYS A 33 0.82 -11.17 -4.25
C CYS A 33 2.17 -11.90 -4.31
N SER A 34 2.87 -11.84 -5.45
CA SER A 34 4.21 -12.42 -5.60
C SER A 34 5.30 -11.59 -4.89
N ARG A 35 4.97 -10.40 -4.39
CA ARG A 35 5.82 -9.52 -3.58
C ARG A 35 5.38 -9.50 -2.12
N ALA A 36 4.90 -10.64 -1.62
CA ALA A 36 4.46 -10.77 -0.24
C ALA A 36 5.54 -10.37 0.79
N GLY A 37 6.82 -10.47 0.46
CA GLY A 37 7.94 -10.03 1.30
C GLY A 37 8.17 -8.51 1.32
N GLY A 38 7.46 -7.75 0.50
CA GLY A 38 7.65 -6.31 0.35
C GLY A 38 8.89 -5.93 -0.46
N HIS A 39 8.88 -4.71 -0.98
CA HIS A 39 10.00 -4.14 -1.74
C HIS A 39 11.14 -3.70 -0.82
N TRP A 40 12.35 -3.58 -1.37
CA TRP A 40 13.50 -3.05 -0.64
C TRP A 40 13.45 -1.52 -0.57
N VAL A 41 13.68 -0.96 0.61
CA VAL A 41 13.70 0.50 0.83
C VAL A 41 15.14 0.93 1.12
N THR A 42 15.75 1.59 0.14
CA THR A 42 17.15 2.04 0.22
C THR A 42 17.42 2.93 1.43
N SER A 43 16.48 3.82 1.80
CA SER A 43 16.61 4.69 2.99
C SER A 43 16.50 3.96 4.34
N ARG A 44 16.05 2.70 4.35
CA ARG A 44 15.93 1.88 5.57
C ARG A 44 16.91 0.70 5.60
N MET A 45 17.60 0.41 4.49
CA MET A 45 18.48 -0.76 4.34
C MET A 45 17.79 -2.09 4.70
N ARG A 46 16.49 -2.19 4.42
CA ARG A 46 15.71 -3.41 4.63
C ARG A 46 14.49 -3.45 3.71
N ARG A 47 13.82 -4.61 3.66
CA ARG A 47 12.48 -4.74 3.06
C ARG A 47 11.42 -4.01 3.87
N MET A 48 10.32 -3.70 3.20
CA MET A 48 9.11 -3.24 3.87
C MET A 48 8.61 -4.27 4.87
N ASN A 49 8.11 -3.81 6.01
CA ASN A 49 7.34 -4.64 6.94
C ASN A 49 5.84 -4.59 6.58
N LYS A 50 5.04 -5.48 7.19
CA LYS A 50 3.60 -5.56 6.89
C LYS A 50 2.86 -4.29 7.25
N ALA A 51 3.27 -3.61 8.31
CA ALA A 51 2.66 -2.35 8.72
C ALA A 51 2.92 -1.22 7.70
N GLU A 52 4.07 -1.21 7.01
CA GLU A 52 4.37 -0.31 5.90
C GLU A 52 3.56 -0.68 4.66
N MET A 53 3.46 -1.97 4.34
CA MET A 53 2.65 -2.45 3.21
C MET A 53 1.14 -2.16 3.40
N LEU A 54 0.61 -2.33 4.61
CA LEU A 54 -0.78 -1.97 4.94
C LEU A 54 -1.04 -0.48 4.75
N ARG A 55 -0.13 0.37 5.22
CA ARG A 55 -0.24 1.82 5.04
C ARG A 55 -0.20 2.22 3.56
N LEU A 56 0.60 1.54 2.73
CA LEU A 56 0.60 1.76 1.28
C LEU A 56 -0.76 1.44 0.64
N GLN A 57 -1.51 0.47 1.20
CA GLN A 57 -2.87 0.16 0.79
C GLN A 57 -3.94 1.04 1.49
N GLY A 58 -3.55 2.12 2.18
CA GLY A 58 -4.48 3.00 2.89
C GLY A 58 -5.09 2.40 4.16
N MET A 59 -4.53 1.31 4.69
CA MET A 59 -5.03 0.62 5.89
C MET A 59 -4.20 1.00 7.12
N ASN A 60 -4.87 1.24 8.25
CA ASN A 60 -4.20 1.52 9.52
C ASN A 60 -3.80 0.20 10.20
N PRO A 61 -2.49 -0.10 10.38
CA PRO A 61 -2.04 -1.33 11.01
C PRO A 61 -2.40 -1.43 12.50
N ALA A 62 -2.63 -0.31 13.20
CA ALA A 62 -2.99 -0.33 14.62
C ALA A 62 -4.41 -0.89 14.87
N THR A 63 -5.29 -0.77 13.88
CA THR A 63 -6.68 -1.27 13.95
C THR A 63 -6.87 -2.55 13.15
N PHE A 64 -5.86 -3.00 12.43
CA PHE A 64 -5.95 -4.17 11.56
C PHE A 64 -5.80 -5.45 12.38
N LYS A 65 -6.85 -6.28 12.38
CA LYS A 65 -6.82 -7.59 13.07
C LYS A 65 -6.17 -8.63 12.15
N MET A 66 -4.97 -9.09 12.51
CA MET A 66 -4.28 -10.15 11.78
C MET A 66 -4.85 -11.52 12.18
N ALA A 67 -5.49 -12.21 11.24
CA ALA A 67 -6.06 -13.55 11.43
C ALA A 67 -5.26 -14.68 10.74
N VAL A 68 -4.20 -14.33 10.01
CA VAL A 68 -3.41 -15.26 9.18
C VAL A 68 -1.91 -15.07 9.43
N SER A 69 -1.09 -16.01 8.95
CA SER A 69 0.37 -15.86 9.02
C SER A 69 0.86 -14.61 8.28
N GLU A 70 2.01 -14.05 8.67
CA GLU A 70 2.58 -12.86 8.00
C GLU A 70 2.81 -13.07 6.49
N ARG A 71 3.15 -14.30 6.08
CA ARG A 71 3.33 -14.65 4.67
C ARG A 71 2.02 -14.57 3.90
N GLN A 72 0.94 -15.13 4.46
CA GLN A 72 -0.39 -15.05 3.86
C GLN A 72 -0.91 -13.61 3.86
N LEU A 73 -0.72 -12.88 4.96
CA LEU A 73 -1.06 -11.46 5.05
C LEU A 73 -0.36 -10.65 3.94
N GLY A 74 0.93 -10.88 3.72
CA GLY A 74 1.66 -10.23 2.62
C GLY A 74 1.05 -10.48 1.24
N LYS A 75 0.61 -11.71 0.98
CA LYS A 75 -0.09 -12.06 -0.27
C LYS A 75 -1.44 -11.35 -0.38
N GLN A 76 -2.20 -11.30 0.71
CA GLN A 76 -3.51 -10.62 0.76
C GLN A 76 -3.36 -9.12 0.52
N ILE A 77 -2.39 -8.46 1.16
CA ILE A 77 -2.09 -7.03 0.93
C ILE A 77 -1.71 -6.77 -0.52
N GLY A 78 -0.96 -7.68 -1.15
CA GLY A 78 -0.57 -7.57 -2.56
C GLY A 78 -1.69 -7.88 -3.56
N ASN A 79 -2.77 -8.54 -3.15
CA ASN A 79 -3.97 -8.74 -3.99
C ASN A 79 -5.08 -7.73 -3.68
N ALA A 80 -4.97 -6.99 -2.58
CA ALA A 80 -5.96 -6.02 -2.17
C ALA A 80 -5.93 -4.77 -3.07
N MET A 81 -7.10 -4.19 -3.28
CA MET A 81 -7.20 -2.80 -3.75
C MET A 81 -6.90 -1.84 -2.61
N SER A 82 -6.37 -0.67 -2.94
CA SER A 82 -6.07 0.36 -1.95
C SER A 82 -7.36 0.93 -1.36
N ALA A 83 -7.48 0.90 -0.04
CA ALA A 83 -8.68 1.30 0.68
C ALA A 83 -9.03 2.77 0.43
N ASN A 84 -8.03 3.63 0.32
CA ASN A 84 -8.22 5.04 -0.04
C ASN A 84 -8.93 5.20 -1.40
N VAL A 85 -8.57 4.41 -2.41
CA VAL A 85 -9.24 4.45 -3.73
C VAL A 85 -10.70 4.01 -3.61
N LEU A 86 -10.96 2.92 -2.89
CA LEU A 86 -12.33 2.42 -2.68
C LEU A 86 -13.19 3.41 -1.89
N GLU A 87 -12.65 4.07 -0.87
CA GLU A 87 -13.37 5.09 -0.11
C GLU A 87 -13.79 6.27 -0.98
N ARG A 88 -12.88 6.77 -1.83
CA ARG A 88 -13.17 7.85 -2.78
C ARG A 88 -14.22 7.42 -3.81
N LEU A 89 -14.11 6.19 -4.31
CA LEU A 89 -15.05 5.62 -5.26
C LEU A 89 -16.44 5.51 -4.64
N PHE A 90 -16.56 4.92 -3.45
CA PHE A 90 -17.85 4.72 -2.79
C PHE A 90 -18.53 6.01 -2.35
N ALA A 91 -17.76 7.04 -1.95
CA ALA A 91 -18.31 8.37 -1.64
C ALA A 91 -19.04 9.01 -2.84
N ARG A 92 -18.73 8.59 -4.08
CA ARG A 92 -19.38 9.07 -5.32
C ARG A 92 -20.37 8.06 -5.90
N LEU A 93 -20.00 6.78 -5.91
CA LEU A 93 -20.75 5.72 -6.53
C LEU A 93 -22.04 5.38 -5.77
N LEU A 94 -21.99 5.28 -4.44
CA LEU A 94 -23.17 4.89 -3.65
C LEU A 94 -24.30 5.93 -3.74
N PRO A 95 -24.03 7.26 -3.65
CA PRO A 95 -25.07 8.25 -3.90
C PRO A 95 -25.59 8.22 -5.34
N ALA A 96 -24.70 8.07 -6.33
CA ALA A 96 -25.10 8.01 -7.73
C ALA A 96 -25.97 6.78 -8.05
N ALA A 97 -25.76 5.67 -7.35
CA ALA A 97 -26.57 4.46 -7.44
C ALA A 97 -27.88 4.53 -6.63
N GLY A 98 -28.16 5.64 -5.93
CA GLY A 98 -29.34 5.78 -5.08
C GLY A 98 -29.32 4.92 -3.81
N LEU A 99 -28.16 4.38 -3.43
CA LEU A 99 -28.01 3.52 -2.24
C LEU A 99 -27.88 4.31 -0.94
N VAL A 100 -27.49 5.58 -1.03
CA VAL A 100 -27.41 6.53 0.08
C VAL A 100 -27.78 7.94 -0.40
N PRO A 101 -28.21 8.86 0.49
CA PRO A 101 -28.45 10.25 0.12
C PRO A 101 -27.19 10.97 -0.39
N HIS A 102 -27.34 11.89 -1.33
CA HIS A 102 -26.25 12.77 -1.76
C HIS A 102 -25.68 13.58 -0.60
N GLY A 103 -24.36 13.67 -0.51
CA GLY A 103 -23.66 14.40 0.57
C GLY A 103 -23.60 13.68 1.92
N SER A 104 -24.21 12.50 2.07
CA SER A 104 -24.20 11.75 3.33
C SER A 104 -22.85 11.08 3.64
N LEU A 105 -22.05 10.77 2.62
CA LEU A 105 -20.74 10.14 2.77
C LEU A 105 -19.62 11.18 2.69
N ARG A 106 -18.71 11.13 3.67
CA ARG A 106 -17.50 11.96 3.69
C ARG A 106 -16.32 11.22 3.05
N ASP A 107 -15.75 11.80 2.00
CA ASP A 107 -14.46 11.38 1.47
C ASP A 107 -13.34 11.89 2.40
N ARG A 108 -12.60 10.97 3.02
CA ARG A 108 -11.47 11.29 3.92
C ARG A 108 -10.20 11.69 3.16
N TRP A 109 -10.17 11.46 1.86
CA TRP A 109 -9.01 11.61 0.97
C TRP A 109 -9.23 12.64 -0.14
N ALA A 110 -10.29 13.45 -0.03
CA ALA A 110 -10.59 14.54 -0.96
C ALA A 110 -9.59 15.69 -0.87
#